data_AF-A0A0N8RBK5-F1
#
_entry.id   AF-A0A0N8RBK5-F1
#
_cell.length_a   1.000
_cell.length_b   1.000
_cell.length_c   1.000
_cell.angle_alpha   90.00
_cell.angle_beta   90.00
_cell.angle_gamma   90.00
#
_symmetry.space_group_name_H-M   'P 1'
#
loop_
_entity.id
_entity.type
_entity.pdbx_description
1 polymer ?
#
loop_
_entity_poly.entity_id
_entity_poly.type
_entity_poly.pdbx_seq_one_letter_code
_entity_poly.pdbx_strand_id
1 'polypeptide(L)'
;MPVERATAVLGALQASGFVGAAGQPLAQMLACTGSAGCAKGLADTKADALQLAAVLATGQAVHLSGCTRSCAAAHVAPVALLAVAPGRYDLYFRDAAHAGFGVLRARNLTIEAVGAQLNAGSRSNMHD
;
A
#
# COMPACT_ATOMS: atom_id res chain seq x y z
N MET A 1 6.11 29.32 8.01
CA MET A 1 6.82 28.69 6.88
C MET A 1 6.56 29.56 5.67
N PRO A 2 7.59 30.18 5.05
CA PRO A 2 7.40 31.02 3.88
C PRO A 2 6.94 30.15 2.70
N VAL A 3 5.70 30.36 2.24
CA VAL A 3 5.03 29.55 1.21
C VAL A 3 5.53 29.86 -0.20
N GLU A 4 6.26 30.98 -0.37
CA GLU A 4 6.71 31.51 -1.66
C GLU A 4 7.68 30.56 -2.38
N ARG A 5 8.41 29.74 -1.62
CA ARG A 5 9.34 28.73 -2.18
C ARG A 5 8.73 27.33 -2.31
N ALA A 6 7.50 27.11 -1.85
CA ALA A 6 6.92 25.78 -1.75
C ALA A 6 6.87 25.05 -3.10
N THR A 7 6.40 25.73 -4.15
CA THR A 7 6.31 25.15 -5.50
C THR A 7 7.67 24.79 -6.08
N ALA A 8 8.67 25.66 -5.93
CA ALA A 8 10.02 25.42 -6.44
C ALA A 8 10.70 24.25 -5.71
N VAL A 9 10.55 24.17 -4.39
CA VAL A 9 11.06 23.06 -3.57
C VAL A 9 10.37 21.75 -3.93
N LEU A 10 9.04 21.76 -4.07
CA LEU A 10 8.29 20.58 -4.47
C LEU A 10 8.71 20.06 -5.86
N GLY A 11 8.88 20.97 -6.82
CA GLY A 11 9.38 20.62 -8.15
C GLY A 11 10.78 20.01 -8.12
N ALA A 12 11.70 20.55 -7.31
CA ALA A 12 13.04 19.99 -7.14
C ALA A 12 13.03 18.59 -6.49
N LEU A 13 12.15 18.37 -5.52
CA LEU A 13 11.94 17.05 -4.91
C LEU A 13 11.40 16.05 -5.94
N GLN A 14 10.39 16.43 -6.71
CA GLN A 14 9.82 15.58 -7.77
C GLN A 14 10.85 15.22 -8.85
N ALA A 15 11.66 16.19 -9.28
CA ALA A 15 12.75 15.97 -10.23
C ALA A 15 13.84 15.02 -9.68
N SER A 16 13.94 14.90 -8.35
CA SER A 16 14.85 13.98 -7.67
C SER A 16 14.22 12.60 -7.38
N GLY A 17 13.00 12.35 -7.85
CA GLY A 17 12.29 11.07 -7.68
C GLY A 17 11.42 10.97 -6.42
N PHE A 18 11.22 12.06 -5.67
CA PHE A 18 10.29 12.07 -4.54
C PHE A 18 8.84 12.17 -5.01
N VAL A 19 7.95 11.52 -4.26
CA VAL A 19 6.50 11.66 -4.42
C VAL A 19 6.09 13.07 -4.01
N GLY A 20 5.39 13.79 -4.89
CA GLY A 20 5.05 15.21 -4.69
C GLY A 20 3.56 15.51 -4.59
N ALA A 21 2.70 14.51 -4.79
CA ALA A 21 1.25 14.69 -4.67
C ALA A 21 0.61 13.55 -3.86
N ALA A 22 -0.25 13.92 -2.90
CA ALA A 22 -0.94 12.97 -2.02
C ALA A 22 -1.85 11.99 -2.77
N GLY A 23 -2.30 12.34 -3.99
CA GLY A 23 -3.10 11.45 -4.83
C GLY A 23 -2.30 10.37 -5.57
N GLN A 24 -0.96 10.44 -5.57
CA GLN A 24 -0.13 9.42 -6.22
C GLN A 24 -0.25 8.08 -5.46
N PRO A 25 -0.38 6.93 -6.14
CA PRO A 25 -0.58 5.64 -5.47
C PRO A 25 0.42 5.36 -4.36
N LEU A 26 1.70 5.64 -4.58
CA LEU A 26 2.75 5.42 -3.58
C LEU A 26 2.59 6.30 -2.33
N ALA A 27 2.03 7.51 -2.47
CA ALA A 27 1.78 8.42 -1.34
C ALA A 27 0.76 7.86 -0.34
N GLN A 28 -0.10 6.96 -0.81
CA GLN A 28 -1.21 6.39 -0.05
C GLN A 28 -0.85 5.03 0.57
N MET A 29 0.42 4.59 0.44
CA MET A 29 0.85 3.28 0.93
C MET A 29 1.67 3.38 2.22
N LEU A 30 1.48 2.39 3.09
CA LEU A 30 2.32 2.13 4.24
C LEU A 30 2.94 0.76 4.07
N ALA A 31 4.24 0.63 4.37
CA ALA A 31 4.93 -0.65 4.33
C ALA A 31 5.88 -0.75 5.52
N CYS A 32 5.92 -1.90 6.19
CA CYS A 32 6.99 -2.15 7.16
C CYS A 32 8.32 -2.38 6.45
N THR A 33 9.40 -2.59 7.20
CA THR A 33 10.71 -2.93 6.61
C THR A 33 10.73 -4.28 5.92
N GLY A 34 9.74 -5.15 6.16
CA GLY A 34 9.63 -6.46 5.54
C GLY A 34 10.84 -7.36 5.80
N SER A 35 11.00 -8.37 4.95
CA SER A 35 12.12 -9.30 5.00
C SER A 35 13.49 -8.62 4.78
N ALA A 36 13.52 -7.49 4.07
CA ALA A 36 14.73 -6.71 3.82
C ALA A 36 15.37 -6.13 5.10
N GLY A 37 14.58 -5.94 6.17
CA GLY A 37 15.08 -5.36 7.43
C GLY A 37 14.53 -6.01 8.70
N CYS A 38 13.78 -7.11 8.61
CA CYS A 38 13.19 -7.78 9.75
C CYS A 38 13.12 -9.30 9.52
N ALA A 39 13.76 -10.08 10.39
CA ALA A 39 13.76 -11.55 10.34
C ALA A 39 12.36 -12.19 10.53
N LYS A 40 11.35 -11.40 10.95
CA LYS A 40 9.96 -11.86 11.04
C LYS A 40 9.15 -11.54 9.78
N GLY A 41 9.66 -10.70 8.88
CA GLY A 41 9.00 -10.34 7.64
C GLY A 41 9.11 -11.45 6.60
N LEU A 42 8.00 -11.80 5.95
CA LEU A 42 7.92 -12.86 4.96
C LEU A 42 8.12 -12.38 3.50
N ALA A 43 8.02 -11.06 3.27
CA ALA A 43 8.20 -10.45 1.94
C ALA A 43 8.90 -9.09 2.07
N ASP A 44 9.55 -8.62 0.99
CA ASP A 44 10.09 -7.27 0.89
C ASP A 44 8.97 -6.27 0.61
N THR A 45 8.29 -5.87 1.68
CA THR A 45 7.10 -5.01 1.59
C THR A 45 7.35 -3.65 0.97
N LYS A 46 8.59 -3.12 1.01
CA LYS A 46 8.89 -1.81 0.40
C LYS A 46 9.08 -1.95 -1.11
N ALA A 47 9.81 -2.97 -1.56
CA ALA A 47 9.92 -3.25 -2.99
C ALA A 47 8.54 -3.58 -3.60
N ASP A 48 7.76 -4.41 -2.90
CA ASP A 48 6.42 -4.80 -3.32
C ASP A 48 5.44 -3.62 -3.37
N ALA A 49 5.56 -2.64 -2.45
CA ALA A 49 4.75 -1.42 -2.48
C ALA A 49 5.04 -0.56 -3.71
N LEU A 50 6.32 -0.45 -4.12
CA LEU A 50 6.71 0.25 -5.35
C LEU A 50 6.12 -0.43 -6.58
N GLN A 51 6.18 -1.76 -6.64
CA GLN A 51 5.58 -2.54 -7.72
C GLN A 51 4.07 -2.34 -7.80
N LEU A 52 3.37 -2.40 -6.65
CA LEU A 52 1.93 -2.19 -6.61
C LEU A 52 1.56 -0.76 -7.05
N ALA A 53 2.28 0.24 -6.55
CA ALA A 53 2.03 1.63 -6.89
C ALA A 53 2.16 1.93 -8.39
N ALA A 54 3.04 1.19 -9.10
CA ALA A 54 3.23 1.34 -10.53
C ALA A 54 2.06 0.81 -11.38
N VAL A 55 1.23 -0.09 -10.84
CA VAL A 55 0.13 -0.72 -11.59
C VAL A 55 -1.27 -0.25 -11.16
N LEU A 56 -1.39 0.52 -10.07
CA LEU A 56 -2.67 1.08 -9.63
C LEU A 56 -3.06 2.30 -10.47
N ALA A 57 -4.33 2.34 -10.88
CA ALA A 57 -4.88 3.45 -11.66
C ALA A 57 -5.13 4.71 -10.81
N THR A 58 -5.43 4.53 -9.53
CA THR A 58 -5.73 5.62 -8.58
C THR A 58 -5.09 5.35 -7.22
N GLY A 59 -4.94 6.39 -6.40
CA GLY A 59 -4.46 6.25 -5.04
C GLY A 59 -5.44 5.50 -4.16
N GLN A 60 -4.95 4.44 -3.50
CA GLN A 60 -5.70 3.64 -2.53
C GLN A 60 -4.89 3.52 -1.24
N ALA A 61 -5.53 3.70 -0.10
CA ALA A 61 -4.89 3.51 1.20
C ALA A 61 -4.61 2.02 1.44
N VAL A 62 -3.37 1.58 1.21
CA VAL A 62 -2.94 0.18 1.32
C VAL A 62 -1.82 0.06 2.35
N HIS A 63 -1.96 -0.87 3.29
CA HIS A 63 -0.88 -1.27 4.19
C HIS A 63 -0.30 -2.63 3.79
N LEU A 64 0.99 -2.68 3.45
CA LEU A 64 1.74 -3.90 3.22
C LEU A 64 2.47 -4.32 4.50
N SER A 65 2.00 -5.41 5.10
CA SER A 65 2.57 -5.95 6.33
C SER A 65 3.32 -7.25 6.07
N GLY A 66 4.60 -7.28 6.42
CA GLY A 66 5.44 -8.47 6.26
C GLY A 66 5.12 -9.61 7.23
N CYS A 67 4.35 -9.34 8.29
CA CYS A 67 3.88 -10.35 9.25
C CYS A 67 2.66 -9.82 10.02
N THR A 68 2.10 -10.63 10.92
CA THR A 68 0.90 -10.27 11.70
C THR A 68 1.09 -9.12 12.69
N ARG A 69 2.33 -8.69 12.96
CA ARG A 69 2.62 -7.58 13.90
C ARG A 69 2.20 -6.19 13.40
N SER A 70 2.01 -6.02 12.08
CA SER A 70 1.47 -4.78 11.51
C SER A 70 2.23 -3.49 11.88
N CYS A 71 3.56 -3.58 12.08
CA CYS A 71 4.34 -2.54 12.77
C CYS A 71 4.31 -1.13 12.14
N ALA A 72 4.05 -1.02 10.83
CA ALA A 72 4.08 0.27 10.14
C ALA A 72 2.77 1.07 10.24
N ALA A 73 1.68 0.44 10.70
CA ALA A 73 0.37 1.06 10.75
C ALA A 73 -0.13 1.16 12.20
N ALA A 74 -0.37 2.39 12.67
CA ALA A 74 -0.96 2.66 14.00
C ALA A 74 -2.45 2.29 14.07
N HIS A 75 -3.11 2.19 12.91
CA HIS A 75 -4.51 1.79 12.76
C HIS A 75 -4.65 0.84 11.58
N VAL A 76 -5.75 0.08 11.54
CA VAL A 76 -6.07 -0.81 10.42
C VAL A 76 -6.39 0.04 9.18
N ALA A 77 -5.57 -0.08 8.13
CA ALA A 77 -5.81 0.60 6.86
C ALA A 77 -7.04 0.04 6.14
N PRO A 78 -7.71 0.82 5.26
CA PRO A 78 -8.87 0.33 4.49
C PRO A 78 -8.57 -0.96 3.72
N VAL A 79 -7.36 -1.08 3.16
CA VAL A 79 -6.85 -2.30 2.53
C VAL A 79 -5.58 -2.72 3.23
N ALA A 80 -5.48 -4.01 3.59
CA ALA A 80 -4.27 -4.60 4.14
C ALA A 80 -3.82 -5.80 3.31
N LEU A 81 -2.53 -5.86 3.02
CA LEU A 81 -1.85 -7.00 2.43
C LEU A 81 -0.97 -7.63 3.50
N LEU A 82 -1.27 -8.87 3.89
CA LEU A 82 -0.46 -9.63 4.84
C LEU A 82 0.40 -10.62 4.06
N ALA A 83 1.72 -10.47 4.15
CA ALA A 83 2.64 -11.39 3.51
C ALA A 83 2.46 -12.81 4.07
N VAL A 84 2.37 -13.79 3.18
CA VAL A 84 2.30 -15.23 3.50
C VAL A 84 3.51 -15.99 2.96
N ALA A 85 4.21 -15.44 1.97
CA ALA A 85 5.48 -15.89 1.42
C ALA A 85 6.14 -14.73 0.64
N PRO A 86 7.39 -14.85 0.17
CA PRO A 86 8.01 -13.82 -0.65
C PRO A 86 7.15 -13.46 -1.88
N GLY A 87 6.80 -12.17 -2.01
CA GLY A 87 5.94 -11.66 -3.09
C GLY A 87 4.53 -12.27 -3.13
N ARG A 88 4.03 -12.79 -2.01
CA ARG A 88 2.70 -13.40 -1.88
C ARG A 88 1.95 -12.87 -0.66
N TYR A 89 0.71 -12.47 -0.86
CA TYR A 89 -0.09 -11.78 0.14
C TYR A 89 -1.52 -12.30 0.22
N ASP A 90 -2.04 -12.35 1.45
CA ASP A 90 -3.47 -12.39 1.70
C ASP A 90 -4.02 -10.96 1.70
N LEU A 91 -5.11 -10.73 0.98
CA LEU A 91 -5.77 -9.43 0.82
C LEU A 91 -6.95 -9.31 1.78
N TYR A 92 -6.96 -8.25 2.59
CA TYR A 92 -8.00 -7.93 3.55
C TYR A 92 -8.60 -6.57 3.26
N PHE A 93 -9.91 -6.44 3.49
CA PHE A 93 -10.58 -5.15 3.58
C PHE A 93 -11.02 -4.90 5.01
N ARG A 94 -10.75 -3.69 5.50
CA ARG A 94 -11.17 -3.27 6.82
C ARG A 94 -12.68 -3.38 6.96
N ASP A 95 -13.10 -3.92 8.09
CA ASP A 95 -14.50 -4.02 8.49
C ASP A 95 -14.57 -3.73 10.00
N ALA A 96 -15.49 -2.86 10.42
CA ALA A 96 -15.57 -2.43 11.82
C ALA A 96 -16.05 -3.53 12.78
N ALA A 97 -16.73 -4.57 12.26
CA ALA A 97 -17.17 -5.71 13.03
C ALA A 97 -16.08 -6.79 13.17
N HIS A 98 -14.96 -6.67 12.46
CA HIS A 98 -13.88 -7.65 12.45
C HIS A 98 -12.58 -7.08 13.04
N ALA A 99 -12.05 -7.76 14.05
CA ALA A 99 -10.75 -7.42 14.62
C ALA A 99 -9.58 -7.74 13.65
N GLY A 100 -8.41 -7.17 13.93
CA GLY A 100 -7.22 -7.39 13.11
C GLY A 100 -7.29 -6.67 11.76
N PHE A 101 -6.89 -7.33 10.67
CA PHE A 101 -6.82 -6.71 9.34
C PHE A 101 -8.19 -6.54 8.65
N GLY A 102 -9.28 -7.04 9.24
CA GLY A 102 -10.63 -7.02 8.68
C GLY A 102 -11.02 -8.34 8.00
N VAL A 103 -11.86 -8.26 6.97
CA VAL A 103 -12.38 -9.42 6.24
C VAL A 103 -11.39 -9.84 5.16
N LEU A 104 -10.99 -11.11 5.19
CA LEU A 104 -10.17 -11.72 4.15
C LEU A 104 -10.98 -11.81 2.84
N ARG A 105 -10.41 -11.27 1.76
CA ARG A 105 -11.03 -11.24 0.43
C ARG A 105 -10.42 -12.22 -0.55
N ALA A 106 -9.12 -12.44 -0.46
CA ALA A 106 -8.39 -13.35 -1.32
C ALA A 106 -7.10 -13.81 -0.63
N ARG A 107 -6.59 -14.98 -1.01
CA ARG A 107 -5.38 -15.56 -0.44
C ARG A 107 -4.27 -15.70 -1.46
N ASN A 108 -3.03 -15.67 -0.99
CA ASN A 108 -1.83 -16.04 -1.75
C ASN A 108 -1.70 -15.33 -3.11
N LEU A 109 -2.03 -14.04 -3.16
CA LEU A 109 -1.94 -13.22 -4.36
C LEU A 109 -0.52 -12.70 -4.59
N THR A 110 -0.11 -12.66 -5.85
CA THR A 110 1.01 -11.84 -6.34
C THR A 110 0.64 -10.35 -6.29
N ILE A 111 1.61 -9.44 -6.29
CA ILE A 111 1.35 -8.00 -6.35
C ILE A 111 0.58 -7.59 -7.61
N GLU A 112 0.86 -8.21 -8.76
CA GLU A 112 0.16 -7.96 -10.01
C GLU A 112 -1.33 -8.32 -9.90
N ALA A 113 -1.63 -9.52 -9.37
CA ALA A 113 -3.00 -9.95 -9.09
C ALA A 113 -3.73 -9.05 -8.09
N VAL A 114 -3.03 -8.56 -7.05
CA VAL A 114 -3.60 -7.55 -6.13
C VAL A 114 -3.95 -6.27 -6.90
N GLY A 115 -3.03 -5.75 -7.71
CA GLY A 115 -3.25 -4.55 -8.52
C GLY A 115 -4.44 -4.69 -9.46
N ALA A 116 -4.58 -5.84 -10.13
CA ALA A 116 -5.71 -6.15 -10.98
C ALA A 116 -7.06 -6.14 -10.21
N GLN A 117 -7.10 -6.74 -9.02
CA GLN A 117 -8.31 -6.77 -8.19
C GLN A 117 -8.70 -5.38 -7.68
N LEU A 118 -7.74 -4.60 -7.19
CA LEU A 118 -7.99 -3.25 -6.68
C LEU A 118 -8.49 -2.33 -7.80
N ASN A 119 -7.86 -2.38 -8.97
CA ASN A 119 -8.29 -1.60 -10.14
C ASN A 119 -9.71 -1.99 -10.61
N ALA A 120 -10.07 -3.28 -10.54
CA ALA A 120 -11.41 -3.72 -10.89
C ALA A 120 -12.47 -3.20 -9.91
N GLY A 121 -12.20 -3.27 -8.60
CA GLY A 121 -13.12 -2.76 -7.56
C GLY A 121 -13.34 -1.24 -7.64
N SER A 122 -12.31 -0.46 -7.96
CA SER A 122 -12.44 0.99 -8.14
C SER A 122 -13.37 1.36 -9.30
N ARG A 123 -13.42 0.55 -10.36
CA ARG A 123 -14.30 0.78 -11.52
C ARG A 123 -15.77 0.47 -11.21
N SER A 124 -16.03 -0.53 -10.37
CA SER A 124 -17.39 -0.86 -9.93
C SER A 124 -18.00 0.25 -9.09
N ASN A 125 -17.21 0.92 -8.23
CA ASN A 125 -17.68 2.01 -7.39
C ASN A 125 -17.88 3.35 -8.14
N MET A 126 -17.50 3.42 -9.42
CA MET A 126 -17.63 4.64 -10.24
C MET A 126 -18.88 4.63 -11.13
N HIS A 127 -19.71 3.58 -11.03
CA HIS A 127 -20.96 3.41 -11.77
C HIS A 127 -22.22 3.41 -10.87
N ASP A 128 -22.08 3.82 -9.60
CA ASP A 128 -23.19 4.07 -8.67
C ASP A 128 -23.28 5.56 -8.33
#